data_AF-G0EIB2-F1
#
_entry.id   AF-G0EIB2-F1
#
_cell.length_a   1.000
_cell.length_b   1.000
_cell.length_c   1.000
_cell.angle_alpha   90.00
_cell.angle_beta   90.00
_cell.angle_gamma   90.00
#
_symmetry.space_group_name_H-M   'P 1'
#
loop_
_entity.id
_entity.type
_entity.pdbx_description
1 polymer ?
#
loop_
_entity_poly.entity_id
_entity_poly.type
_entity_poly.pdbx_seq_one_letter_code
_entity_poly.pdbx_strand_id
1 'polypeptide(L)'
;MREDVERPICPICNEPIYIVEEAIRHNASGELAHFECILNEIKENNIADMESEDKIVYLGSGTFGIIQERQNGKNTRFFVRKRINYENRKVKRIEDDADPEEEDLFNV
;
A
#
# COMPACT_ATOMS: atom_id res chain seq x y z
N MET A 1 10.63 -26.93 -24.52
CA MET A 1 11.61 -25.90 -24.14
C MET A 1 11.12 -25.30 -22.85
N ARG A 2 11.91 -25.30 -21.78
CA ARG A 2 11.57 -24.54 -20.58
C ARG A 2 11.98 -23.11 -20.89
N GLU A 3 11.02 -22.21 -21.02
CA GLU A 3 11.33 -20.78 -21.09
C GLU A 3 12.03 -20.40 -19.79
N ASP A 4 13.28 -19.97 -19.89
CA ASP A 4 13.98 -19.25 -18.83
C ASP A 4 13.28 -17.90 -18.69
N VAL A 5 12.15 -17.90 -17.97
CA VAL A 5 11.43 -16.67 -17.64
C VAL A 5 12.35 -15.87 -16.74
N GLU A 6 12.92 -14.78 -17.27
CA GLU A 6 13.67 -13.81 -16.49
C GLU A 6 12.77 -13.28 -15.38
N ARG A 7 13.18 -13.48 -14.13
CA ARG A 7 12.43 -13.05 -12.95
C ARG A 7 13.08 -11.82 -12.35
N PRO A 8 12.27 -10.81 -11.97
CA PRO A 8 12.81 -9.68 -11.25
C PRO A 8 13.39 -10.15 -9.91
N ILE A 9 14.55 -9.60 -9.54
CA ILE A 9 15.22 -9.86 -8.27
C ILE A 9 14.74 -8.80 -7.27
N CYS A 10 14.35 -9.24 -6.08
CA CYS A 10 13.96 -8.32 -5.02
C CYS A 10 15.18 -7.54 -4.49
N PRO A 11 15.13 -6.20 -4.42
CA PRO A 11 16.26 -5.38 -3.95
C PRO A 11 16.53 -5.49 -2.44
N ILE A 12 15.60 -6.09 -1.67
CA ILE A 12 15.73 -6.21 -0.21
C ILE A 12 16.38 -7.55 0.16
N CYS A 13 15.85 -8.68 -0.32
CA CYS A 13 16.36 -10.01 0.01
C CYS A 13 17.31 -10.61 -1.06
N ASN A 14 17.42 -9.98 -2.23
CA ASN A 14 18.17 -10.48 -3.39
C ASN A 14 17.71 -11.85 -3.93
N GLU A 15 16.47 -12.25 -3.64
CA GLU A 15 15.85 -13.47 -4.17
C GLU A 15 14.94 -13.17 -5.36
N PRO A 16 14.76 -14.12 -6.30
CA PRO A 16 13.84 -13.96 -7.42
C PRO A 16 12.39 -13.88 -6.95
N ILE A 17 11.62 -13.00 -7.58
CA ILE A 17 10.19 -12.87 -7.34
C ILE A 17 9.45 -13.87 -8.23
N TYR A 18 8.78 -14.83 -7.61
CA TYR A 18 8.01 -15.87 -8.30
C TYR A 18 6.61 -15.41 -8.68
N ILE A 19 6.00 -14.59 -7.83
CA ILE A 19 4.63 -14.07 -7.98
C ILE A 19 4.75 -12.56 -8.14
N VAL A 20 4.81 -12.11 -9.40
CA VAL A 20 5.06 -10.70 -9.74
C VAL A 20 3.84 -9.83 -9.40
N GLU A 21 2.64 -10.42 -9.42
CA GLU A 21 1.37 -9.79 -9.08
C GLU A 21 1.26 -9.38 -7.60
N GLU A 22 2.00 -10.05 -6.73
CA GLU A 22 2.09 -9.71 -5.30
C GLU A 22 3.23 -8.73 -5.00
N ALA A 23 4.14 -8.51 -5.95
CA ALA A 23 5.26 -7.61 -5.75
C ALA A 23 4.82 -6.15 -5.75
N ILE A 24 5.45 -5.36 -4.89
CA ILE A 24 5.21 -3.92 -4.77
C ILE A 24 6.48 -3.18 -5.20
N ARG A 25 6.32 -2.02 -5.82
CA ARG A 25 7.45 -1.16 -6.19
C ARG A 25 8.13 -0.61 -4.95
N HIS A 26 9.39 -0.95 -4.76
CA HIS A 26 10.26 -0.44 -3.70
C HIS A 26 10.42 1.09 -3.83
N ASN A 27 10.26 1.82 -2.74
CA ASN A 27 10.15 3.28 -2.76
C ASN A 27 11.48 3.98 -3.13
N ALA A 28 12.63 3.39 -2.78
CA ALA A 28 13.94 3.99 -2.96
C ALA A 28 14.64 3.51 -4.25
N SER A 29 14.55 2.22 -4.57
CA SER A 29 15.15 1.68 -5.79
C SER A 29 14.24 1.80 -7.02
N GLY A 30 12.93 1.89 -6.82
CA GLY A 30 11.95 1.85 -7.91
C GLY A 30 11.78 0.48 -8.56
N GLU A 31 12.46 -0.56 -8.07
CA GLU A 31 12.35 -1.94 -8.56
C GLU A 31 11.23 -2.70 -7.84
N LEU A 32 10.85 -3.87 -8.36
CA LEU A 32 9.87 -4.73 -7.69
C LEU A 32 10.53 -5.42 -6.50
N ALA A 33 9.86 -5.38 -5.35
CA ALA A 33 10.25 -6.10 -4.15
C ALA A 33 9.10 -6.98 -3.67
N HIS A 34 9.42 -8.03 -2.91
CA HIS A 34 8.39 -8.86 -2.27
C HIS A 34 7.56 -8.01 -1.30
N PHE A 35 6.26 -8.30 -1.26
CA PHE A 35 5.34 -7.68 -0.31
C PHE A 35 5.83 -7.81 1.14
N GLU A 36 6.26 -9.00 1.54
CA GLU A 36 6.73 -9.27 2.91
C GLU A 36 8.01 -8.50 3.25
N CYS A 37 8.92 -8.35 2.27
CA CYS A 37 10.14 -7.57 2.47
C CYS A 37 9.81 -6.10 2.75
N ILE A 38 8.90 -5.51 1.98
CA ILE A 38 8.42 -4.15 2.20
C ILE A 38 7.69 -4.02 3.54
N LEU A 39 6.84 -5.00 3.89
CA LEU A 39 6.13 -5.01 5.17
C LEU A 39 7.11 -5.00 6.35
N ASN A 40 8.17 -5.82 6.28
CA ASN A 40 9.20 -5.89 7.31
C ASN A 40 10.02 -4.61 7.38
N GLU A 41 10.43 -4.05 6.24
CA GLU A 41 11.13 -2.76 6.20
C GLU A 41 10.30 -1.64 6.83
N ILE A 42 9.00 -1.55 6.50
CA ILE A 42 8.11 -0.56 7.10
C ILE A 42 8.00 -0.78 8.61
N LYS A 43 7.93 -2.04 9.05
CA LYS A 43 7.88 -2.40 10.47
C LYS A 43 9.13 -1.96 11.21
N GLU A 44 10.30 -2.29 10.69
CA GLU A 44 11.59 -1.91 11.28
C GLU A 44 11.74 -0.39 11.36
N ASN A 45 11.36 0.31 10.30
CA ASN A 45 11.42 1.77 10.24
C ASN A 45 10.43 2.49 11.17
N ASN A 46 9.37 1.82 11.63
CA ASN A 46 8.36 2.40 12.51
C ASN A 46 8.34 1.75 13.91
N ILE A 47 9.25 0.82 14.21
CA ILE A 47 9.20 0.05 15.46
C ILE A 47 9.31 0.94 16.71
N ALA A 48 10.04 2.06 16.63
CA ALA A 48 10.17 3.03 17.71
C ALA A 48 8.87 3.81 17.99
N ASP A 49 7.99 3.92 16.98
CA ASP A 49 6.70 4.62 17.08
C ASP A 49 5.53 3.66 17.41
N MET A 50 5.77 2.34 17.41
CA MET A 50 4.74 1.33 17.60
C MET A 50 4.54 0.97 19.07
N GLU A 51 3.28 0.90 19.49
CA GLU A 51 2.88 0.33 20.78
C GLU A 51 2.68 -1.20 20.69
N SER A 52 2.62 -1.89 21.84
CA SER A 52 2.47 -3.35 21.89
C SER A 52 1.20 -3.89 21.21
N GLU A 53 0.15 -3.08 21.14
CA GLU A 53 -1.14 -3.42 20.51
C GLU A 53 -1.21 -2.99 19.04
N ASP A 54 -0.16 -2.35 18.52
CA ASP A 54 -0.14 -1.89 17.14
C ASP A 54 0.17 -3.04 16.17
N LYS A 55 -0.55 -3.04 15.05
CA LYS A 55 -0.36 -3.96 13.93
C LYS A 55 -0.16 -3.15 12.66
N ILE A 56 0.74 -3.60 11.80
CA ILE A 56 0.87 -3.05 10.45
C ILE A 56 -0.02 -3.85 9.51
N VAL A 57 -0.84 -3.15 8.75
CA VAL A 57 -1.76 -3.74 7.77
C VAL A 57 -1.61 -3.04 6.42
N TYR A 58 -1.86 -3.78 5.35
CA TYR A 58 -1.96 -3.21 4.02
C TYR A 58 -3.38 -2.67 3.80
N LEU A 59 -3.48 -1.39 3.44
CA LEU A 59 -4.74 -0.71 3.19
C LEU A 59 -5.11 -0.71 1.70
N GLY A 60 -4.23 -1.20 0.83
CA GLY A 60 -4.39 -1.19 -0.62
C GLY A 60 -3.64 -0.06 -1.31
N SER A 61 -3.50 -0.16 -2.63
CA SER A 61 -2.89 0.86 -3.51
C SER A 61 -1.51 1.34 -3.04
N GLY A 62 -0.64 0.44 -2.58
CA GLY A 62 0.70 0.78 -2.09
C GLY A 62 0.71 1.56 -0.78
N THR A 63 -0.40 1.56 -0.03
CA THR A 63 -0.53 2.24 1.25
C THR A 63 -0.63 1.23 2.39
N PHE A 64 0.18 1.44 3.42
CA PHE A 64 0.19 0.68 4.66
C PHE A 64 -0.39 1.51 5.80
N GLY A 65 -0.89 0.85 6.83
CA GLY A 65 -1.45 1.49 8.01
C GLY A 65 -0.96 0.83 9.28
N ILE A 66 -0.66 1.65 10.29
CA ILE A 66 -0.52 1.18 11.67
C ILE A 66 -1.90 1.26 12.30
N ILE A 67 -2.47 0.12 12.69
CA ILE A 67 -3.75 0.03 13.36
C ILE A 67 -3.57 -0.38 14.81
N GLN A 68 -4.42 0.12 15.68
CA GLN A 68 -4.55 -0.33 17.05
C GLN A 68 -5.90 -1.04 17.21
N GLU A 69 -5.86 -2.23 17.77
CA GLU A 69 -7.04 -2.99 18.13
C GLU A 69 -7.44 -2.61 19.56
N ARG A 70 -8.66 -2.09 19.75
CA ARG A 70 -9.19 -1.79 21.09
C ARG A 70 -10.41 -2.65 21.35
N GLN A 71 -10.36 -3.42 22.43
CA GLN A 71 -11.53 -4.13 22.92
C GLN A 71 -12.42 -3.18 23.71
N ASN A 72 -13.72 -3.12 23.35
CA ASN A 72 -14.74 -2.42 24.12
C ASN A 72 -15.87 -3.41 24.44
N GLY A 73 -15.73 -4.10 25.57
CA GLY A 73 -16.64 -5.17 25.97
C GLY A 73 -16.57 -6.35 24.99
N LYS A 74 -17.69 -6.68 24.33
CA LYS A 74 -17.77 -7.76 23.33
C LYS A 74 -17.39 -7.32 21.90
N ASN A 75 -17.16 -6.02 21.68
CA ASN A 75 -16.89 -5.48 20.35
C ASN A 75 -15.42 -5.10 20.20
N THR A 76 -14.79 -5.60 19.14
CA THR A 76 -13.46 -5.18 18.71
C THR A 76 -13.59 -3.99 17.76
N ARG A 77 -12.87 -2.89 18.03
CA ARG A 77 -12.76 -1.75 17.12
C ARG A 77 -11.31 -1.59 16.66
N PHE A 78 -11.14 -1.31 15.37
CA PHE A 78 -9.83 -1.03 14.77
C PHE A 78 -9.71 0.47 14.51
N PHE A 79 -8.59 1.05 14.94
CA PHE A 79 -8.28 2.46 14.73
C PHE A 79 -7.00 2.60 13.92
N VAL A 80 -7.06 3.26 12.76
CA VAL A 80 -5.86 3.59 11.98
C VAL A 80 -5.15 4.76 12.65
N ARG A 81 -4.00 4.50 13.29
CA ARG A 81 -3.17 5.51 13.95
C ARG A 81 -2.33 6.31 12.95
N LYS A 82 -1.78 5.62 11.94
CA LYS A 82 -0.86 6.21 10.95
C LYS A 82 -1.10 5.56 9.59
N ARG A 83 -1.06 6.37 8.53
CA ARG A 83 -1.02 5.88 7.13
C ARG A 83 0.37 6.15 6.56
N ILE A 84 0.88 5.19 5.81
CA ILE A 84 2.22 5.18 5.22
C ILE A 84 2.05 4.92 3.73
N ASN A 85 2.16 5.96 2.91
CA ASN A 85 2.14 5.83 1.45
C ASN A 85 3.52 5.37 0.99
N TYR A 86 3.62 4.12 0.56
CA TYR A 86 4.91 3.50 0.24
C TYR A 86 5.26 3.65 -1.24
N GLU A 87 4.33 3.31 -2.16
CA GLU A 87 4.59 3.40 -3.62
C GLU A 87 4.64 4.83 -4.16
N ASN A 88 4.28 5.84 -3.34
CA ASN A 88 4.30 7.26 -3.69
C ASN A 88 3.67 7.55 -5.07
N ARG A 89 2.56 6.86 -5.39
CA ARG A 89 1.81 7.12 -6.61
C ARG A 89 1.35 8.57 -6.55
N LYS A 90 1.74 9.38 -7.54
CA LYS A 90 1.10 10.67 -7.79
C LYS A 90 -0.39 10.36 -7.95
N VAL A 91 -1.18 10.72 -6.95
CA VAL A 91 -2.64 10.66 -7.05
C VAL A 91 -2.98 11.53 -8.26
N LYS A 92 -3.38 10.92 -9.38
CA LYS A 92 -4.07 11.69 -10.41
C LYS A 92 -5.34 12.15 -9.74
N ARG A 93 -5.40 13.43 -9.37
CA ARG A 93 -6.68 14.06 -9.06
C ARG A 93 -7.54 13.81 -10.30
N ILE A 94 -8.64 13.10 -10.11
CA ILE A 94 -9.73 13.13 -11.08
C ILE A 94 -10.24 14.56 -10.95
N GLU A 95 -9.88 15.42 -11.88
CA GLU A 95 -10.53 16.72 -12.02
C GLU A 95 -11.98 16.41 -12.40
N ASP A 96 -12.91 17.02 -11.68
CA ASP A 96 -14.34 16.76 -11.72
C ASP A 96 -14.85 16.50 -13.15
N ASP A 97 -15.40 15.30 -13.38
CA ASP A 97 -16.17 14.92 -14.59
C ASP A 97 -17.52 15.68 -14.62
N ALA A 98 -17.52 16.98 -14.36
CA ALA A 98 -18.68 17.82 -14.57
C ALA A 98 -18.88 17.95 -16.07
N ASP A 99 -19.76 17.10 -16.60
CA ASP A 99 -20.28 17.14 -17.96
C ASP A 99 -20.92 18.52 -18.21
N PRO A 100 -20.34 19.37 -19.08
CA PRO A 100 -20.82 20.73 -19.30
C PRO A 100 -22.19 20.79 -19.99
N GLU A 101 -22.77 19.67 -20.42
CA GLU A 101 -24.03 19.66 -21.20
C GLU A 101 -25.32 19.67 -20.33
N GLU A 102 -25.23 19.52 -18.99
CA GLU A 102 -26.42 19.55 -18.12
C GLU A 102 -26.88 20.96 -17.70
N GLU A 103 -26.03 22.00 -17.83
CA GLU A 103 -26.40 23.37 -17.42
C GLU A 103 -27.39 24.06 -18.39
N ASP A 104 -27.50 23.62 -19.65
CA ASP A 104 -28.41 24.20 -20.64
C ASP A 104 -29.85 23.62 -20.59
N LEU A 105 -30.09 22.55 -19.82
CA LEU A 105 -31.41 21.90 -19.71
C LEU A 105 -32.32 22.50 -18.63
N PHE A 106 -31.77 23.32 -17.73
CA PHE A 106 -32.51 23.92 -16.62
C PHE A 106 -32.82 25.41 -16.81
N ASN A 107 -32.51 25.98 -17.97
CA ASN A 107 -32.72 27.40 -18.24
C ASN A 107 -33.89 27.69 -19.21
N VAL A 108 -34.91 26.83 -19.23
CA VAL A 108 -36.18 27.04 -19.96
C VAL A 108 -37.33 27.36 -19.01
#